data_AF-E1YHX5-F1
#
_entry.id   AF-E1YHX5-F1
#
_cell.length_a   1.000
_cell.length_b   1.000
_cell.length_c   1.000
_cell.angle_alpha   90.00
_cell.angle_beta   90.00
_cell.angle_gamma   90.00
#
_symmetry.space_group_name_H-M   'P 1'
#
loop_
_entity.id
_entity.type
_entity.pdbx_description
1 polymer ?
#
loop_
_entity_poly.entity_id
_entity_poly.type
_entity_poly.pdbx_seq_one_letter_code
_entity_poly.pdbx_strand_id
1 'polypeptide(L)'
;MITKSLHTLDHVRKSFNGVTSRTSRSKIGQFLTPAAIAQFMSSMFERGPQQVRIMDPGAGTGVLFAVCVETLVLQKIRPLSINGKYLGRVLIY
;
A
#
# COMPACT_ATOMS: atom_id res chain seq x y z
N MET A 1 -10.12 -2.58 -11.14
CA MET A 1 -9.39 -3.83 -11.49
C MET A 1 -8.75 -4.46 -10.24
N ILE A 2 -8.30 -3.67 -9.25
CA ILE A 2 -7.76 -4.18 -7.98
C ILE A 2 -8.86 -4.61 -7.01
N THR A 3 -10.11 -4.16 -7.13
CA THR A 3 -11.23 -4.55 -6.24
C THR A 3 -11.45 -6.06 -6.12
N LYS A 4 -11.23 -6.85 -7.19
CA LYS A 4 -11.23 -8.32 -7.11
C LYS A 4 -9.97 -8.86 -6.40
N SER A 5 -8.81 -8.25 -6.60
CA SER A 5 -7.55 -8.61 -5.94
C SER A 5 -7.49 -8.23 -4.45
N LEU A 6 -8.32 -7.30 -3.98
CA LEU A 6 -8.36 -6.91 -2.56
C LEU A 6 -8.70 -8.08 -1.63
N HIS A 7 -9.61 -8.96 -2.04
CA HIS A 7 -9.93 -10.18 -1.29
C HIS A 7 -8.72 -11.12 -1.18
N THR A 8 -7.96 -11.28 -2.26
CA THR A 8 -6.73 -12.08 -2.26
C THR A 8 -5.66 -11.46 -1.38
N LEU A 9 -5.49 -10.13 -1.42
CA LEU A 9 -4.50 -9.41 -0.61
C LEU A 9 -4.87 -9.47 0.88
N ASP A 10 -6.16 -9.41 1.23
CA ASP A 10 -6.62 -9.64 2.60
C ASP A 10 -6.40 -11.10 3.05
N HIS A 11 -6.51 -12.06 2.14
CA HIS A 11 -6.18 -13.45 2.44
C HIS A 11 -4.68 -13.62 2.74
N VAL A 12 -3.81 -13.03 1.92
CA VAL A 12 -2.35 -12.99 2.14
C VAL A 12 -2.01 -12.29 3.46
N ARG A 13 -2.70 -11.19 3.78
CA ARG A 13 -2.56 -10.51 5.07
C ARG A 13 -2.93 -11.42 6.24
N LYS A 14 -4.06 -12.12 6.15
CA LYS A 14 -4.55 -13.03 7.18
C LYS A 14 -3.61 -14.23 7.36
N SER A 15 -3.14 -14.83 6.27
CA SER A 15 -2.19 -15.94 6.34
C SER A 15 -0.89 -15.49 6.98
N PHE A 16 -0.31 -14.37 6.54
CA PHE A 16 0.90 -13.78 7.13
C PHE A 16 0.74 -13.47 8.62
N ASN A 17 -0.41 -12.92 9.03
CA ASN A 17 -0.70 -12.67 10.44
C ASN A 17 -0.88 -13.95 11.27
N GLY A 18 -1.29 -15.07 10.63
CA GLY A 18 -1.44 -16.38 11.26
C GLY A 18 -0.11 -17.10 11.45
N VAL A 19 0.86 -16.90 10.55
CA VAL A 19 2.21 -17.48 10.68
C VAL A 19 3.20 -16.60 11.44
N THR A 20 2.90 -15.31 11.67
CA THR A 20 3.80 -14.39 12.39
C THR A 20 3.25 -13.96 13.75
N SER A 21 4.09 -14.06 14.78
CA SER A 21 3.75 -13.55 16.11
C SER A 21 3.64 -12.02 16.10
N ARG A 22 2.84 -11.47 17.02
CA ARG A 22 2.72 -10.01 17.18
C ARG A 22 4.06 -9.37 17.54
N THR A 23 4.85 -10.04 18.37
CA THR A 23 6.18 -9.61 18.79
C THR A 23 7.16 -9.53 17.61
N SER A 24 7.16 -10.50 16.69
CA SER A 24 8.00 -10.45 15.49
C SER A 24 7.61 -9.30 14.56
N ARG A 25 6.31 -9.04 14.37
CA ARG A 25 5.82 -7.90 13.57
C ARG A 25 6.18 -6.55 14.16
N SER A 26 6.04 -6.40 15.49
CA SER A 26 6.47 -5.20 16.20
C SER A 26 7.96 -4.93 16.06
N LYS A 27 8.81 -5.96 16.14
CA LYS A 27 10.28 -5.80 16.00
C LYS A 27 10.70 -5.21 14.66
N ILE A 28 9.98 -5.54 13.59
CA ILE A 28 10.29 -5.06 12.23
C ILE A 28 9.35 -3.94 11.76
N GLY A 29 8.46 -3.44 12.62
CA GLY A 29 7.51 -2.39 12.25
C GLY A 29 6.55 -2.72 11.10
N GLN A 30 6.37 -4.00 10.74
CA GLN A 30 5.51 -4.38 9.61
C GLN A 30 4.11 -4.79 10.08
N PHE A 31 3.17 -3.87 9.87
CA PHE A 31 1.74 -4.11 10.03
C PHE A 31 1.07 -3.92 8.68
N LEU A 32 0.63 -5.03 8.10
CA LEU A 32 0.00 -5.03 6.78
C LEU A 32 -1.35 -4.32 6.81
N THR A 33 -1.53 -3.32 5.94
CA THR A 33 -2.76 -2.53 5.80
C THR A 33 -3.89 -3.37 5.19
N PRO A 34 -5.07 -3.48 5.83
CA PRO A 34 -6.25 -4.09 5.22
C PRO A 34 -6.71 -3.35 3.97
N ALA A 35 -7.33 -4.07 3.04
CA ALA A 35 -7.80 -3.50 1.77
C ALA A 35 -8.72 -2.27 1.93
N ALA A 36 -9.69 -2.35 2.84
CA ALA A 36 -10.63 -1.26 3.10
C ALA A 36 -9.94 0.01 3.63
N ILE A 37 -8.91 -0.16 4.47
CA ILE A 37 -8.11 0.96 4.98
C ILE A 37 -7.25 1.56 3.87
N ALA A 38 -6.68 0.72 3.00
CA ALA A 38 -5.94 1.19 1.83
C ALA A 38 -6.81 2.03 0.88
N GLN A 39 -8.07 1.62 0.64
CA GLN A 39 -9.04 2.41 -0.13
C GLN A 39 -9.41 3.72 0.56
N PHE A 40 -9.65 3.69 1.87
CA PHE A 40 -9.94 4.91 2.62
C PHE A 40 -8.77 5.91 2.55
N MET A 41 -7.55 5.45 2.81
CA MET A 41 -6.35 6.29 2.74
C MET A 41 -6.07 6.79 1.32
N SER A 42 -6.31 5.97 0.28
CA SER A 42 -6.14 6.41 -1.11
C SER A 42 -7.13 7.51 -1.50
N SER A 43 -8.34 7.48 -0.92
CA SER A 43 -9.37 8.49 -1.20
C SER A 43 -9.02 9.89 -0.68
N MET A 44 -8.09 9.98 0.27
CA MET A 44 -7.62 11.25 0.84
C MET A 44 -6.65 11.99 -0.08
N PHE A 45 -6.09 11.34 -1.10
CA PHE A 45 -5.20 12.00 -2.03
C PHE A 45 -6.02 12.98 -2.89
N GLU A 46 -5.73 14.26 -2.74
CA GLU A 46 -6.29 15.30 -3.59
C GLU A 46 -5.87 15.10 -5.05
N ARG A 47 -6.51 15.85 -5.97
CA ARG A 47 -6.15 15.82 -7.39
C ARG A 47 -4.66 16.11 -7.53
N GLY A 48 -3.92 15.11 -8.00
CA GLY A 48 -2.47 15.18 -8.00
C GLY A 48 -1.94 16.14 -9.07
N PRO A 49 -0.82 16.83 -8.82
CA PRO A 49 -0.07 17.50 -9.88
C PRO A 49 0.29 16.51 -11.00
N GLN A 50 0.59 17.01 -12.20
CA GLN A 50 0.93 16.16 -13.36
C GLN A 50 2.07 15.16 -13.08
N GLN A 51 2.92 15.42 -12.08
CA GLN A 51 3.95 14.51 -11.62
C GLN A 51 3.70 14.11 -10.16
N VAL A 52 3.45 12.82 -9.92
CA VAL A 52 3.22 12.30 -8.57
C VAL A 52 4.46 11.54 -8.09
N ARG A 53 4.95 11.87 -6.90
CA ARG A 53 5.99 11.12 -6.19
C ARG A 53 5.40 10.54 -4.91
N ILE A 54 5.34 9.21 -4.82
CA ILE A 54 4.77 8.49 -3.68
C ILE A 54 5.94 7.87 -2.89
N MET A 55 5.96 8.12 -1.58
CA MET A 55 6.89 7.51 -0.64
C MET A 55 6.10 6.59 0.29
N ASP A 56 6.39 5.29 0.24
CA ASP A 56 5.79 4.30 1.14
C ASP A 56 6.90 3.52 1.86
N PRO A 57 7.42 4.07 2.99
CA PRO A 57 8.58 3.50 3.70
C PRO A 57 8.23 2.23 4.48
N GLY A 58 6.95 1.86 4.57
CA GLY A 58 6.44 0.69 5.27
C GLY A 58 5.53 -0.17 4.41
N ALA A 59 5.73 -0.17 3.08
CA ALA A 59 4.77 -0.69 2.12
C ALA A 59 4.35 -2.15 2.37
N GLY A 60 5.22 -2.97 2.96
CA GLY A 60 4.95 -4.39 3.20
C GLY A 60 4.62 -5.09 1.88
N THR A 61 3.38 -5.55 1.74
CA THR A 61 2.86 -6.16 0.49
C THR A 61 2.45 -5.15 -0.59
N GLY A 62 2.56 -3.84 -0.33
CA GLY A 62 2.30 -2.77 -1.29
C GLY A 62 0.83 -2.47 -1.56
N VAL A 63 -0.09 -2.94 -0.71
CA VAL A 63 -1.56 -2.81 -0.92
C VAL A 63 -1.97 -1.34 -1.01
N LEU A 64 -1.48 -0.49 -0.10
CA LEU A 64 -1.79 0.93 -0.10
C LEU A 64 -1.31 1.62 -1.38
N PHE A 65 -0.06 1.38 -1.77
CA PHE A 65 0.49 1.94 -3.00
C PHE A 65 -0.32 1.52 -4.22
N ALA A 66 -0.66 0.23 -4.35
CA ALA A 66 -1.40 -0.27 -5.50
C ALA A 66 -2.79 0.39 -5.64
N VAL A 67 -3.50 0.51 -4.51
CA VAL A 67 -4.81 1.18 -4.46
C VAL A 67 -4.67 2.69 -4.73
N CYS A 68 -3.61 3.32 -4.25
CA CYS A 68 -3.31 4.74 -4.53
C CYS A 68 -3.06 4.99 -6.01
N VAL A 69 -2.25 4.15 -6.68
CA VAL A 69 -2.00 4.26 -8.12
C VAL A 69 -3.30 4.08 -8.92
N GLU A 70 -4.11 3.07 -8.58
CA GLU A 70 -5.41 2.88 -9.24
C GLU A 70 -6.30 4.12 -9.06
N THR A 71 -6.38 4.65 -7.83
CA THR A 71 -7.18 5.84 -7.51
C THR A 71 -6.74 7.04 -8.37
N LEU A 72 -5.43 7.29 -8.49
CA LEU A 72 -4.88 8.40 -9.27
C LEU A 72 -5.11 8.25 -10.78
N VAL A 73 -4.98 7.04 -11.34
CA VAL A 73 -5.18 6.79 -12.77
C VAL A 73 -6.65 6.90 -13.18
N LEU A 74 -7.57 6.63 -12.25
CA LEU A 74 -9.01 6.76 -12.47
C LEU A 74 -9.52 8.20 -12.34
N GLN A 75 -8.69 9.15 -11.89
CA GLN A 75 -9.09 10.56 -11.84
C GLN A 75 -9.27 11.15 -13.24
N LYS A 76 -10.13 12.18 -13.34
CA LYS A 76 -10.42 12.91 -14.58
C LYS A 76 -9.16 13.55 -15.18
N ILE A 77 -8.25 14.01 -14.32
CA ILE A 77 -6.91 14.49 -14.69
C ILE A 77 -5.94 13.39 -14.28
N ARG A 78 -5.34 12.73 -15.27
CA ARG A 78 -4.39 11.65 -15.02
C ARG A 78 -2.99 12.21 -14.80
N PRO A 79 -2.20 11.62 -13.90
CA PRO A 79 -0.79 11.96 -13.78
C PRO A 79 -0.04 11.57 -15.07
N LEU A 80 0.89 12.41 -15.50
CA LEU A 80 1.82 12.11 -16.61
C LEU A 80 2.88 11.10 -16.19
N SER A 81 3.23 11.07 -14.90
CA SER A 81 4.18 10.10 -14.34
C SER A 81 3.90 9.84 -12.86
N ILE A 82 4.09 8.59 -12.43
CA ILE A 82 4.06 8.19 -11.02
C ILE A 82 5.39 7.53 -10.69
N ASN A 83 6.14 8.12 -9.75
CA ASN A 83 7.39 7.56 -9.24
C ASN A 83 7.20 7.10 -7.80
N GLY A 84 7.43 5.81 -7.54
CA GLY A 84 7.37 5.22 -6.21
C GLY A 84 8.75 4.99 -5.63
N LYS A 85 8.97 5.37 -4.38
CA LYS A 85 10.11 4.90 -3.58
C LYS A 85 9.62 4.01 -2.44
N TYR A 86 10.24 2.83 -2.38
CA TYR A 86 10.02 1.86 -1.32
C TYR A 86 11.33 1.64 -0.58
N LEU A 87 11.32 1.86 0.73
CA LEU A 87 12.41 1.45 1.58
C LEU A 87 12.22 -0.04 1.90
N GLY A 88 12.69 -0.90 0.98
CA GLY A 88 12.56 -2.36 1.07
C GLY A 88 13.37 -3.03 2.19
N ARG A 89 13.88 -2.28 3.17
CA ARG A 89 14.62 -2.83 4.30
C ARG A 89 14.25 -2.09 5.58
N VAL A 90 13.49 -2.76 6.42
CA VAL A 90 13.71 -2.62 7.86
C VAL A 90 14.97 -3.42 8.14
N LEU A 91 16.11 -2.71 8.13
CA LEU A 91 17.42 -3.28 8.48
C LEU A 91 17.31 -3.79 9.92
N ILE A 92 17.42 -5.10 10.08
CA ILE A 92 17.65 -5.75 11.37
C ILE A 92 19.16 -6.01 11.41
N TYR A 93 19.86 -5.34 12.32
CA TYR A 93 21.13 -5.82 12.86
C TYR A 93 20.81 -6.82 13.97
#